data_AF-A0A2V5JT19-F1
#
_entry.id   AF-A0A2V5JT19-F1
#
_cell.length_a   1.000
_cell.length_b   1.000
_cell.length_c   1.000
_cell.angle_alpha   90.00
_cell.angle_beta   90.00
_cell.angle_gamma   90.00
#
_symmetry.space_group_name_H-M   'P 1'
#
loop_
_entity.id
_entity.type
_entity.pdbx_description
1 polymer ?
#
loop_
_entity_poly.entity_id
_entity_poly.type
_entity_poly.pdbx_seq_one_letter_code
_entity_poly.pdbx_strand_id
1 'polypeptide(L)'
;MDDPDAPLGHHWQDSSHVTFGVATAGLVWRAVKIEGSVFTGREPDEDRYDFDRPRFDSASGRISWNPTPDLALQFSHGYLKSPEAIEPLLNRHRTTASIIYNKVLGHDANWATTFVWGQNNDTREGKTQSFLLESDLQHGRDTFYTRLERVEKSGHELVLSGSDLEKIFPIYAASFGYVHDFTHGNGIDVGLGAQFTIDHRPDELDRYYGDEIGYGLEVFLRIRPSLHRHHAMADAMK
;
A
#
# COMPACT_ATOMS: atom_id res chain seq x y z
N MET A 1 -1.35 -1.70 11.59
CA MET A 1 -0.34 -2.42 10.83
C MET A 1 0.98 -1.90 11.30
N ASP A 2 1.81 -2.82 11.75
CA ASP A 2 3.04 -2.53 12.49
C ASP A 2 4.32 -2.90 11.69
N ASP A 3 4.17 -3.33 10.44
CA ASP A 3 5.26 -3.49 9.47
C ASP A 3 5.74 -2.11 8.97
N PRO A 4 7.03 -1.76 9.14
CA PRO A 4 7.57 -0.45 8.79
C PRO A 4 7.93 -0.30 7.31
N ASP A 5 8.01 -1.39 6.55
CA ASP A 5 8.47 -1.37 5.17
C ASP A 5 7.37 -0.90 4.21
N ALA A 6 7.77 -0.19 3.15
CA ALA A 6 6.89 0.07 2.03
C ALA A 6 6.64 -1.25 1.25
N PRO A 7 5.40 -1.54 0.81
CA PRO A 7 5.12 -2.68 -0.04
C PRO A 7 5.98 -2.70 -1.31
N LEU A 8 6.49 -3.87 -1.71
CA LEU A 8 7.17 -4.04 -3.01
C LEU A 8 6.29 -3.60 -4.19
N GLY A 9 4.98 -3.81 -4.04
CA GLY A 9 3.97 -3.46 -5.04
C GLY A 9 3.48 -2.01 -5.03
N HIS A 10 4.09 -1.10 -4.26
CA HIS A 10 3.50 0.23 -4.03
C HIS A 10 3.25 1.04 -5.33
N HIS A 11 4.10 0.94 -6.36
CA HIS A 11 3.87 1.56 -7.68
C HIS A 11 2.59 1.08 -8.41
N TRP A 12 1.97 -0.01 -7.99
CA TRP A 12 0.69 -0.51 -8.52
C TRP A 12 -0.50 -0.18 -7.64
N GLN A 13 -0.24 0.16 -6.37
CA GLN A 13 -1.25 0.25 -5.32
C GLN A 13 -1.50 1.70 -4.89
N ASP A 14 -0.47 2.55 -5.01
CA ASP A 14 -0.54 3.96 -4.67
C ASP A 14 -1.55 4.69 -5.57
N SER A 15 -2.23 5.68 -5.01
CA SER A 15 -3.00 6.61 -5.84
C SER A 15 -2.06 7.68 -6.42
N SER A 16 -2.53 8.53 -7.33
CA SER A 16 -1.77 9.70 -7.75
C SER A 16 -1.69 10.69 -6.57
N HIS A 17 -0.55 10.74 -5.88
CA HIS A 17 -0.42 11.43 -4.57
C HIS A 17 0.34 12.75 -4.62
N VAL A 18 0.91 13.09 -5.78
CA VAL A 18 1.71 14.29 -5.93
C VAL A 18 1.25 14.98 -7.22
N THR A 19 0.14 15.70 -7.19
CA THR A 19 -0.33 16.44 -8.38
C THR A 19 -1.05 17.71 -7.98
N PHE A 20 -0.77 18.81 -8.68
CA PHE A 20 -1.57 20.03 -8.58
C PHE A 20 -2.79 19.95 -9.52
N GLY A 21 -3.92 20.46 -9.05
CA GLY A 21 -5.17 20.45 -9.80
C GLY A 21 -5.88 19.11 -9.75
N VAL A 22 -6.58 18.86 -8.64
CA VAL A 22 -7.50 17.72 -8.47
C VAL A 22 -8.88 18.28 -8.17
N ALA A 23 -9.90 17.74 -8.85
CA ALA A 23 -11.29 17.97 -8.51
C ALA A 23 -11.99 16.62 -8.36
N THR A 24 -12.62 16.41 -7.20
CA THR A 24 -13.31 15.16 -6.86
C THR A 24 -14.76 15.46 -6.50
N ALA A 25 -15.68 14.67 -7.04
CA ALA A 25 -17.07 14.64 -6.61
C ALA A 25 -17.40 13.23 -6.12
N GLY A 26 -18.26 13.13 -5.10
CA GLY A 26 -18.65 11.85 -4.56
C GLY A 26 -20.05 11.85 -3.97
N LEU A 27 -20.68 10.68 -4.00
CA LEU A 27 -21.97 10.40 -3.40
C LEU A 27 -21.79 9.30 -2.37
N VAL A 28 -22.30 9.55 -1.16
CA VAL A 28 -22.34 8.56 -0.08
C VAL A 28 -23.80 8.19 0.15
N TRP A 29 -24.09 6.90 0.11
CA TRP A 29 -25.39 6.36 0.46
C TRP A 29 -25.22 5.12 1.32
N ARG A 30 -25.65 5.24 2.59
CA ARG A 30 -25.48 4.19 3.61
C ARG A 30 -24.02 3.76 3.72
N ALA A 31 -23.74 2.48 3.48
CA ALA A 31 -22.42 1.87 3.52
C ALA A 31 -21.62 2.01 2.23
N VAL A 32 -22.19 2.61 1.17
CA VAL A 32 -21.55 2.71 -0.15
C VAL A 32 -21.15 4.15 -0.43
N LYS A 33 -19.95 4.33 -0.96
CA LYS A 33 -19.43 5.61 -1.45
C LYS A 33 -18.95 5.42 -2.88
N ILE A 34 -19.36 6.33 -3.76
CA ILE A 34 -18.89 6.39 -5.15
C ILE A 34 -18.23 7.75 -5.35
N GLU A 35 -17.05 7.77 -5.93
CA GLU A 35 -16.26 8.96 -6.20
C GLU A 35 -15.76 8.97 -7.64
N GLY A 36 -15.69 10.16 -8.22
CA GLY A 36 -15.04 10.42 -9.49
C GLY A 36 -14.11 11.61 -9.36
N SER A 37 -12.93 11.53 -9.96
CA SER A 37 -11.93 12.59 -9.92
C SER A 37 -11.41 12.91 -11.31
N VAL A 38 -11.11 14.19 -11.55
CA VAL A 38 -10.28 14.65 -12.68
C VAL A 38 -9.05 15.34 -12.12
N PHE A 39 -7.89 15.08 -12.71
CA PHE A 39 -6.61 15.54 -12.17
C PHE A 39 -5.53 15.66 -13.26
N THR A 40 -4.41 16.30 -12.92
CA THR A 40 -3.19 16.29 -13.74
C THR A 40 -2.45 14.98 -13.54
N GLY A 41 -2.23 14.18 -14.58
CA GLY A 41 -1.67 12.82 -14.41
C GLY A 41 -0.19 12.76 -14.05
N ARG A 42 0.58 13.76 -14.51
CA ARG A 42 2.03 13.81 -14.34
C ARG A 42 2.41 14.29 -12.95
N GLU A 43 3.46 13.70 -12.41
CA GLU A 43 4.14 14.19 -11.22
C GLU A 43 4.71 15.62 -11.43
N PRO A 44 4.82 16.41 -10.36
CA PRO A 44 5.50 17.69 -10.39
C PRO A 44 6.91 17.60 -10.89
N ASP A 45 7.36 18.71 -11.46
CA ASP A 45 8.76 18.88 -11.82
C ASP A 45 9.65 18.97 -10.57
N GLU A 46 10.93 19.18 -10.82
CA GLU A 46 11.95 19.29 -9.78
C GLU A 46 11.83 20.57 -8.92
N ASP A 47 11.08 21.58 -9.36
CA ASP A 47 10.99 22.90 -8.72
C ASP A 47 9.96 22.91 -7.58
N ARG A 48 10.32 22.26 -6.46
CA ARG A 48 9.40 21.95 -5.35
C ARG A 48 8.72 23.12 -4.61
N TYR A 49 9.04 24.37 -4.94
CA TYR A 49 8.53 25.55 -4.23
C TYR A 49 7.46 26.32 -5.00
N ASP A 50 7.14 25.94 -6.23
CA ASP A 50 6.08 26.57 -7.02
C ASP A 50 4.85 25.65 -7.20
N PHE A 51 3.92 26.09 -8.05
CA PHE A 51 2.70 25.36 -8.37
C PHE A 51 2.70 24.97 -9.84
N ASP A 52 2.62 23.67 -10.12
CA ASP A 52 2.44 23.22 -11.49
C ASP A 52 1.09 23.67 -12.05
N ARG A 53 1.08 23.88 -13.37
CA ARG A 53 -0.14 24.16 -14.11
C ARG A 53 -1.13 22.98 -14.00
N PRO A 54 -2.36 23.20 -13.52
CA PRO A 54 -3.40 22.18 -13.52
C PRO A 54 -3.84 21.87 -14.97
N ARG A 55 -3.75 20.60 -15.38
CA ARG A 55 -4.08 20.15 -16.75
C ARG A 55 -5.39 19.37 -16.85
N PHE A 56 -5.82 18.72 -15.77
CA PHE A 56 -7.04 17.89 -15.77
C PHE A 56 -7.10 16.90 -16.95
N ASP A 57 -5.97 16.30 -17.29
CA ASP A 57 -5.80 15.41 -18.44
C ASP A 57 -5.92 13.92 -18.09
N SER A 58 -6.25 13.63 -16.83
CA SER A 58 -6.39 12.31 -16.23
C SER A 58 -7.66 12.23 -15.39
N ALA A 59 -8.19 11.02 -15.23
CA ALA A 59 -9.47 10.81 -14.53
C ALA A 59 -9.51 9.46 -13.84
N SER A 60 -10.26 9.36 -12.73
CA SER A 60 -10.47 8.11 -12.00
C SER A 60 -11.87 8.00 -11.43
N GLY A 61 -12.29 6.77 -11.19
CA GLY A 61 -13.50 6.42 -10.46
C GLY A 61 -13.18 5.42 -9.35
N ARG A 62 -13.85 5.56 -8.21
CA ARG A 62 -13.72 4.67 -7.05
C ARG A 62 -15.09 4.33 -6.48
N ILE A 63 -15.26 3.07 -6.10
CA ILE A 63 -16.37 2.59 -5.28
C ILE A 63 -15.78 2.03 -3.98
N SER A 64 -16.33 2.41 -2.85
CA SER A 64 -16.01 1.87 -1.54
C SER A 64 -17.28 1.36 -0.87
N TRP A 65 -17.18 0.24 -0.15
CA TRP A 65 -18.32 -0.40 0.49
C TRP A 65 -17.93 -0.99 1.85
N ASN A 66 -18.63 -0.57 2.90
CA ASN A 66 -18.41 -1.03 4.27
C ASN A 66 -19.64 -1.81 4.78
N PRO A 67 -19.83 -3.08 4.36
CA PRO A 67 -21.04 -3.84 4.68
C PRO A 67 -21.25 -4.10 6.17
N THR A 68 -20.17 -4.14 6.94
CA THR A 68 -20.16 -4.30 8.40
C THR A 68 -19.18 -3.29 9.01
N PRO A 69 -19.21 -3.06 10.33
CA PRO A 69 -18.21 -2.21 11.00
C PRO A 69 -16.77 -2.70 10.85
N ASP A 70 -16.59 -4.01 10.65
CA ASP A 70 -15.29 -4.69 10.65
C ASP A 70 -14.73 -4.92 9.22
N LEU A 71 -15.49 -4.62 8.17
CA LEU A 71 -15.13 -4.96 6.79
C LEU A 71 -15.29 -3.75 5.87
N ALA A 72 -14.23 -3.41 5.14
CA ALA A 72 -14.21 -2.39 4.10
C ALA A 72 -13.68 -2.97 2.79
N LEU A 73 -14.36 -2.67 1.68
CA LEU A 73 -13.99 -3.08 0.34
C LEU A 73 -13.82 -1.85 -0.54
N GLN A 74 -12.90 -1.92 -1.49
CA GLN A 74 -12.65 -0.85 -2.44
C GLN A 74 -12.33 -1.40 -3.83
N PHE A 75 -12.82 -0.70 -4.85
CA PHE A 75 -12.41 -0.90 -6.24
C PHE A 75 -12.21 0.47 -6.90
N SER A 76 -11.16 0.65 -7.69
CA SER A 76 -10.96 1.84 -8.50
C SER A 76 -10.33 1.56 -9.83
N HIS A 77 -10.61 2.44 -10.78
CA HIS A 77 -9.98 2.48 -12.08
C HIS A 77 -9.65 3.92 -12.43
N GLY A 78 -8.47 4.15 -13.01
CA GLY A 78 -8.03 5.46 -13.44
C GLY A 78 -7.20 5.41 -14.72
N TYR A 79 -7.32 6.46 -15.50
CA TYR A 79 -6.44 6.75 -16.63
C TYR A 79 -5.50 7.90 -16.23
N LEU A 80 -4.21 7.67 -16.38
CA LEU A 80 -3.15 8.62 -16.10
C LEU A 80 -2.40 8.90 -17.41
N LYS A 81 -2.39 10.16 -17.83
CA LYS A 81 -1.69 10.60 -19.04
C LYS A 81 -0.26 10.98 -18.72
N SER A 82 0.72 10.27 -19.30
CA SER A 82 2.16 10.57 -19.13
C SER A 82 2.51 10.84 -17.66
N PRO A 83 2.35 9.82 -16.79
CA PRO A 83 2.52 9.97 -15.36
C PRO A 83 3.97 10.28 -14.97
N GLU A 84 4.94 9.68 -15.68
CA GLU A 84 6.36 9.79 -15.35
C GLU A 84 7.11 10.69 -16.33
N ALA A 85 8.05 11.49 -15.82
CA ALA A 85 8.85 12.41 -16.62
C ALA A 85 9.84 11.68 -17.55
N ILE A 86 10.40 10.58 -17.07
CA ILE A 86 11.34 9.73 -17.82
C ILE A 86 10.66 8.95 -18.96
N GLU A 87 9.33 8.78 -18.89
CA GLU A 87 8.53 8.06 -19.88
C GLU A 87 7.36 8.92 -20.40
N PRO A 88 7.65 10.06 -21.06
CA PRO A 88 6.66 11.09 -21.36
C PRO A 88 5.60 10.68 -22.39
N LEU A 89 5.75 9.51 -23.00
CA LEU A 89 4.86 8.99 -24.03
C LEU A 89 3.97 7.83 -23.55
N LEU A 90 4.18 7.32 -22.33
CA LEU A 90 3.37 6.25 -21.77
C LEU A 90 2.11 6.81 -21.14
N ASN A 91 0.96 6.22 -21.44
CA ASN A 91 -0.25 6.43 -20.66
C ASN A 91 -0.56 5.14 -19.91
N ARG A 92 -1.11 5.30 -18.71
CA ARG A 92 -1.34 4.21 -17.77
C ARG A 92 -2.82 4.09 -17.45
N HIS A 93 -3.35 2.88 -17.56
CA HIS A 93 -4.61 2.52 -16.91
C HIS A 93 -4.30 1.76 -15.63
N ARG A 94 -4.65 2.32 -14.48
CA ARG A 94 -4.48 1.67 -13.18
C ARG A 94 -5.81 1.14 -12.69
N THR A 95 -5.83 -0.12 -12.27
CA THR A 95 -6.98 -0.74 -11.61
C THR A 95 -6.53 -1.29 -10.27
N THR A 96 -7.27 -1.01 -9.20
CA THR A 96 -6.99 -1.55 -7.88
C THR A 96 -8.24 -2.09 -7.24
N ALA A 97 -8.07 -3.09 -6.39
CA ALA A 97 -9.10 -3.55 -5.47
C ALA A 97 -8.47 -3.89 -4.13
N SER A 98 -9.19 -3.63 -3.04
CA SER A 98 -8.74 -4.02 -1.71
C SER A 98 -9.88 -4.47 -0.81
N ILE A 99 -9.52 -5.28 0.18
CA ILE A 99 -10.39 -5.72 1.26
C ILE A 99 -9.61 -5.52 2.56
N ILE A 100 -10.21 -4.80 3.50
CA ILE A 100 -9.67 -4.59 4.84
C ILE A 100 -10.66 -5.20 5.83
N TYR A 101 -10.17 -6.12 6.63
CA TYR A 101 -10.87 -6.68 7.78
C TYR A 101 -10.19 -6.20 9.06
N ASN A 102 -10.94 -5.63 9.98
CA ASN A 102 -10.41 -5.18 11.26
C ASN A 102 -11.39 -5.51 12.39
N LYS A 103 -10.96 -6.33 13.35
CA LYS A 103 -11.82 -6.81 14.42
C LYS A 103 -11.16 -6.65 15.78
N VAL A 104 -11.86 -5.94 16.66
CA VAL A 104 -11.56 -5.89 18.09
C VAL A 104 -11.87 -7.26 18.71
N LEU A 105 -10.87 -7.89 19.31
CA LEU A 105 -10.98 -9.22 19.94
C LEU A 105 -11.21 -9.13 21.46
N GLY A 106 -10.96 -7.97 22.07
CA GLY A 106 -11.13 -7.74 23.50
C GLY A 106 -10.77 -6.31 23.88
N HIS A 107 -10.65 -6.03 25.19
CA HIS A 107 -10.35 -4.68 25.71
C HIS A 107 -9.01 -4.11 25.22
N ASP A 108 -8.06 -4.96 24.87
CA ASP A 108 -6.70 -4.59 24.45
C ASP A 108 -6.15 -5.62 23.46
N ALA A 109 -6.98 -6.00 22.49
CA ALA A 109 -6.62 -6.97 21.48
C ALA A 109 -7.34 -6.66 20.17
N ASN A 110 -6.61 -6.68 19.07
CA ASN A 110 -7.12 -6.35 17.76
C ASN A 110 -6.50 -7.27 16.69
N TRP A 111 -7.29 -7.64 15.70
CA TRP A 111 -6.81 -8.36 14.53
C TRP A 111 -7.21 -7.60 13.27
N ALA A 112 -6.21 -7.17 12.50
CA ALA A 112 -6.38 -6.51 11.23
C ALA A 112 -5.77 -7.36 10.11
N THR A 113 -6.44 -7.44 8.97
CA THR A 113 -5.94 -8.11 7.77
C THR A 113 -6.35 -7.31 6.55
N THR A 114 -5.44 -7.14 5.60
CA THR A 114 -5.71 -6.44 4.35
C THR A 114 -5.19 -7.24 3.18
N PHE A 115 -6.01 -7.30 2.14
CA PHE A 115 -5.62 -7.79 0.83
C PHE A 115 -5.71 -6.64 -0.17
N VAL A 116 -4.69 -6.48 -1.01
CA VAL A 116 -4.64 -5.50 -2.08
C VAL A 116 -4.23 -6.17 -3.38
N TRP A 117 -4.93 -5.84 -4.45
CA TRP A 117 -4.52 -6.13 -5.82
C TRP A 117 -4.42 -4.83 -6.60
N GLY A 118 -3.34 -4.68 -7.36
CA GLY A 118 -3.13 -3.56 -8.27
C GLY A 118 -2.69 -4.04 -9.64
N GLN A 119 -3.18 -3.41 -10.71
CA GLN A 119 -2.77 -3.66 -12.08
C GLN A 119 -2.48 -2.33 -12.77
N ASN A 120 -1.30 -2.21 -13.36
CA ASN A 120 -0.96 -1.16 -14.31
C ASN A 120 -1.06 -1.76 -15.72
N ASN A 121 -1.67 -1.01 -16.63
CA ASN A 121 -1.74 -1.33 -18.06
C ASN A 121 -1.20 -0.13 -18.84
N ASP A 122 0.05 -0.22 -19.24
CA ASP A 122 0.77 0.84 -19.92
C ASP A 122 0.70 0.64 -21.44
N THR A 123 0.41 1.72 -22.17
CA THR A 123 0.07 1.68 -23.60
C THR A 123 1.11 1.04 -24.53
N ARG A 124 2.33 0.74 -24.05
CA ARG A 124 3.41 0.10 -24.83
C ARG A 124 4.06 -1.09 -24.14
N GLU A 125 3.86 -1.26 -22.84
CA GLU A 125 4.51 -2.29 -22.03
C GLU A 125 3.55 -3.40 -21.60
N GLY A 126 2.24 -3.16 -21.78
CA GLY A 126 1.20 -4.12 -21.43
C GLY A 126 0.84 -4.08 -19.95
N LYS A 127 0.47 -5.24 -19.41
CA LYS A 127 -0.11 -5.36 -18.07
C LYS A 127 0.87 -5.99 -17.09
N THR A 128 1.03 -5.33 -15.95
CA THR A 128 1.75 -5.83 -14.78
C THR A 128 0.86 -5.74 -13.55
N GLN A 129 1.06 -6.66 -12.60
CA GLN A 129 0.21 -6.77 -11.42
C GLN A 129 1.00 -6.89 -10.13
N SER A 130 0.40 -6.43 -9.05
CA SER A 130 0.83 -6.70 -7.69
C SER A 130 -0.31 -7.29 -6.86
N PHE A 131 0.08 -8.13 -5.90
CA PHE A 131 -0.78 -8.72 -4.89
C PHE A 131 -0.08 -8.57 -3.55
N LEU A 132 -0.80 -8.11 -2.54
CA LEU A 132 -0.35 -8.00 -1.17
C LEU A 132 -1.41 -8.59 -0.24
N LEU A 133 -0.97 -9.40 0.71
CA LEU A 133 -1.75 -9.81 1.87
C LEU A 133 -0.94 -9.49 3.13
N GLU A 134 -1.50 -8.68 4.01
CA GLU A 134 -0.89 -8.36 5.30
C GLU A 134 -1.86 -8.66 6.44
N SER A 135 -1.34 -9.21 7.54
CA SER A 135 -2.13 -9.51 8.74
C SER A 135 -1.36 -9.11 9.99
N ASP A 136 -2.06 -8.53 10.95
CA ASP A 136 -1.53 -7.94 12.17
C ASP A 136 -2.42 -8.33 13.35
N LEU A 137 -1.84 -9.02 14.32
CA LEU A 137 -2.50 -9.46 15.53
C LEU A 137 -1.83 -8.82 16.75
N GLN A 138 -2.50 -7.82 17.32
CA GLN A 138 -2.10 -7.15 18.54
C GLN A 138 -2.84 -7.73 19.75
N HIS A 139 -2.10 -8.02 20.81
CA HIS A 139 -2.63 -8.45 22.10
C HIS A 139 -1.80 -7.86 23.24
N GLY A 140 -2.37 -6.89 23.96
CA GLY A 140 -1.65 -6.16 25.00
C GLY A 140 -0.42 -5.47 24.41
N ARG A 141 0.75 -5.81 24.95
CA ARG A 141 2.04 -5.23 24.56
C ARG A 141 2.65 -5.87 23.31
N ASP A 142 2.08 -6.96 22.84
CA ASP A 142 2.67 -7.80 21.82
C ASP A 142 1.89 -7.66 20.52
N THR A 143 2.58 -7.36 19.42
CA THR A 143 2.04 -7.49 18.06
C THR A 143 2.83 -8.53 17.28
N PHE A 144 2.13 -9.44 16.62
CA PHE A 144 2.69 -10.29 15.56
C PHE A 144 2.10 -9.85 14.22
N TYR A 145 2.92 -9.75 13.20
CA TYR A 145 2.44 -9.45 11.85
C TYR A 145 3.18 -10.25 10.79
N THR A 146 2.55 -10.34 9.62
CA THR A 146 3.12 -10.96 8.44
C THR A 146 2.62 -10.25 7.19
N ARG A 147 3.48 -10.21 6.16
CA ARG A 147 3.16 -9.69 4.83
C ARG A 147 3.63 -10.66 3.76
N LEU A 148 2.75 -10.95 2.80
CA LEU A 148 3.03 -11.75 1.63
C LEU A 148 2.81 -10.89 0.39
N GLU A 149 3.80 -10.85 -0.49
CA GLU A 149 3.77 -10.03 -1.70
C GLU A 149 4.13 -10.82 -2.94
N ARG A 150 3.47 -10.49 -4.05
CA ARG A 150 3.85 -10.87 -5.41
C ARG A 150 3.71 -9.65 -6.30
N VAL A 151 4.79 -9.23 -6.95
CA VAL A 151 4.79 -8.10 -7.88
C VAL A 151 5.46 -8.48 -9.20
N GLU A 152 4.86 -8.06 -10.30
CA GLU A 152 5.43 -8.21 -11.65
C GLU A 152 6.17 -6.95 -12.04
N LYS A 153 7.51 -7.00 -12.07
CA LYS A 153 8.37 -5.86 -12.44
C LYS A 153 8.92 -6.03 -13.85
N SER A 154 8.97 -4.94 -14.62
CA SER A 154 9.64 -4.94 -15.92
C SER A 154 11.16 -4.86 -15.75
N GLY A 155 11.91 -5.24 -16.79
CA GLY A 155 13.36 -5.02 -16.83
C GLY A 155 13.73 -3.53 -16.73
N HIS A 156 12.89 -2.62 -17.25
CA HIS A 156 13.03 -1.18 -17.05
C HIS A 156 13.01 -0.81 -15.56
N GLU A 157 12.03 -1.30 -14.80
CA GLU A 157 11.95 -1.03 -13.36
C GLU A 157 13.11 -1.64 -12.55
N LEU A 158 13.61 -2.78 -13.00
CA LEU A 158 14.75 -3.47 -12.38
C LEU A 158 16.11 -2.91 -12.85
N VAL A 159 16.12 -1.89 -13.72
CA VAL A 159 17.32 -1.27 -14.28
C VAL A 159 18.19 -2.31 -15.02
N LEU A 160 17.54 -3.26 -15.69
CA LEU A 160 18.19 -4.28 -16.51
C LEU A 160 18.49 -3.74 -17.91
N SER A 161 19.34 -4.45 -18.66
CA SER A 161 19.76 -4.02 -20.00
C SER A 161 19.71 -5.17 -21.01
N GLY A 162 19.70 -4.80 -22.29
CA GLY A 162 19.72 -5.76 -23.40
C GLY A 162 18.42 -6.55 -23.53
N SER A 163 18.54 -7.87 -23.68
CA SER A 163 17.40 -8.77 -23.97
C SER A 163 16.35 -8.86 -22.86
N ASP A 164 16.66 -8.37 -21.66
CA ASP A 164 15.79 -8.50 -20.49
C ASP A 164 15.01 -7.22 -20.17
N LEU A 165 15.28 -6.13 -20.89
CA LEU A 165 14.67 -4.83 -20.66
C LEU A 165 13.13 -4.87 -20.73
N GLU A 166 12.60 -5.59 -21.73
CA GLU A 166 11.16 -5.72 -21.99
C GLU A 166 10.53 -6.94 -21.29
N LYS A 167 11.30 -7.70 -20.51
CA LYS A 167 10.79 -8.87 -19.81
C LYS A 167 10.10 -8.46 -18.51
N ILE A 168 9.11 -9.26 -18.12
CA ILE A 168 8.39 -9.12 -16.85
C ILE A 168 8.84 -10.24 -15.92
N PHE A 169 9.25 -9.88 -14.72
CA PHE A 169 9.74 -10.79 -13.70
C PHE A 169 8.82 -10.76 -12.48
N PRO A 170 8.23 -11.90 -12.07
CA PRO A 170 7.49 -11.98 -10.82
C PRO A 170 8.45 -12.07 -9.63
N ILE A 171 8.41 -11.09 -8.74
CA ILE A 171 9.15 -11.05 -7.48
C ILE A 171 8.18 -11.37 -6.34
N TYR A 172 8.65 -12.16 -5.39
CA TYR A 172 7.89 -12.61 -4.24
C TYR A 172 8.62 -12.24 -2.95
N ALA A 173 7.86 -11.86 -1.93
CA ALA A 173 8.41 -11.62 -0.60
C ALA A 173 7.47 -12.16 0.48
N ALA A 174 8.06 -12.65 1.56
CA ALA A 174 7.36 -13.03 2.78
C ALA A 174 8.08 -12.44 3.98
N SER A 175 7.40 -11.55 4.70
CA SER A 175 7.87 -10.91 5.92
C SER A 175 7.13 -11.45 7.13
N PHE A 176 7.85 -11.65 8.22
CA PHE A 176 7.32 -11.97 9.54
C PHE A 176 7.95 -11.04 10.56
N GLY A 177 7.12 -10.38 11.35
CA GLY A 177 7.60 -9.45 12.35
C GLY A 177 6.88 -9.56 13.69
N TYR A 178 7.55 -9.05 14.70
CA TYR A 178 7.09 -9.02 16.08
C TYR A 178 7.48 -7.70 16.72
N VAL A 179 6.58 -7.11 17.49
CA VAL A 179 6.83 -5.89 18.27
C VAL A 179 6.42 -6.10 19.70
N HIS A 180 7.28 -5.67 20.63
CA HIS A 180 6.98 -5.62 22.06
C HIS A 180 7.02 -4.17 22.57
N ASP A 181 5.89 -3.69 23.08
CA ASP A 181 5.76 -2.38 23.74
C ASP A 181 6.24 -2.45 25.20
N PHE A 182 7.30 -1.71 25.54
CA PHE A 182 7.81 -1.57 26.91
C PHE A 182 6.93 -0.67 27.76
N THR A 183 6.35 0.37 27.14
CA THR A 183 5.31 1.20 27.74
C THR A 183 3.98 0.96 27.01
N HIS A 184 2.89 0.81 27.76
CA HIS A 184 1.57 0.51 27.19
C HIS A 184 0.46 1.15 28.01
N GLY A 185 -0.38 1.97 27.38
CA GLY A 185 -1.57 2.57 28.01
C GLY A 185 -1.31 3.80 28.89
N ASN A 186 -0.12 4.41 28.83
CA ASN A 186 0.28 5.57 29.65
C ASN A 186 0.44 6.87 28.83
N GLY A 187 -0.30 6.99 27.72
CA GLY A 187 -0.27 8.13 26.80
C GLY A 187 0.66 7.95 25.61
N ILE A 188 1.85 7.38 25.82
CA ILE A 188 2.79 7.00 24.76
C ILE A 188 3.22 5.55 24.96
N ASP A 189 3.13 4.77 23.88
CA ASP A 189 3.65 3.41 23.79
C ASP A 189 4.99 3.45 23.04
N VAL A 190 6.00 2.86 23.66
CA VAL A 190 7.36 2.74 23.10
C VAL A 190 7.68 1.25 23.05
N GLY A 191 7.98 0.75 21.86
CA GLY A 191 8.26 -0.66 21.64
C GLY A 191 9.48 -0.91 20.76
N LEU A 192 10.01 -2.13 20.83
CA LEU A 192 11.06 -2.61 19.94
C LEU A 192 10.48 -3.73 19.07
N GLY A 193 10.69 -3.59 17.76
CA GLY A 193 10.27 -4.56 16.77
C GLY A 193 11.46 -5.21 16.08
N ALA A 194 11.23 -6.42 15.58
CA ALA A 194 12.14 -7.11 14.69
C ALA A 194 11.34 -7.78 13.56
N GLN A 195 11.92 -7.81 12.37
CA GLN A 195 11.35 -8.42 11.18
C GLN A 195 12.39 -9.30 10.48
N PHE A 196 11.90 -10.39 9.91
CA PHE A 196 12.64 -11.24 8.98
C PHE A 196 11.87 -11.36 7.68
N THR A 197 12.57 -11.16 6.57
CA THR A 197 12.00 -11.21 5.21
C THR A 197 12.78 -12.22 4.38
N ILE A 198 12.05 -13.00 3.57
CA ILE A 198 12.63 -13.85 2.53
C ILE A 198 12.05 -13.43 1.19
N ASP A 199 12.92 -13.23 0.21
CA ASP A 199 12.57 -12.84 -1.14
C ASP A 199 12.93 -13.94 -2.13
N HIS A 200 12.08 -14.12 -3.14
CA HIS A 200 12.32 -15.03 -4.25
C HIS A 200 12.13 -14.30 -5.57
N ARG A 201 13.06 -14.55 -6.49
CA ARG A 201 13.09 -14.01 -7.85
C ARG A 201 13.38 -15.14 -8.84
N PRO A 202 12.99 -15.01 -10.11
CA PRO A 202 13.27 -16.04 -11.11
C PRO A 202 14.76 -16.19 -11.41
N ASP A 203 15.22 -17.41 -11.71
CA ASP A 203 16.61 -17.76 -12.02
C ASP A 203 17.20 -16.93 -13.19
N GLU A 204 16.36 -16.40 -14.09
CA GLU A 204 16.84 -15.49 -15.14
C GLU A 204 17.52 -14.22 -14.59
N LEU A 205 17.19 -13.85 -13.35
CA LEU A 205 17.76 -12.70 -12.65
C LEU A 205 19.07 -13.02 -11.90
N ASP A 206 19.48 -14.29 -11.82
CA ASP A 206 20.69 -14.70 -11.09
C ASP A 206 21.95 -14.04 -11.65
N ARG A 207 21.99 -13.81 -12.96
CA ARG A 207 23.11 -13.12 -13.62
C ARG A 207 23.33 -11.68 -13.15
N TYR A 208 22.30 -11.06 -12.55
CA TYR A 208 22.34 -9.70 -12.05
C TYR A 208 22.48 -9.63 -10.53
N TYR A 209 21.85 -10.56 -9.81
CA TYR A 209 21.70 -10.48 -8.36
C TYR A 209 22.28 -11.66 -7.58
N GLY A 210 22.85 -12.66 -8.27
CA GLY A 210 23.29 -13.93 -7.68
C GLY A 210 22.17 -14.95 -7.53
N ASP A 211 22.54 -16.20 -7.30
CA ASP A 211 21.66 -17.38 -7.15
C ASP A 211 21.26 -17.69 -5.69
N GLU A 212 21.74 -16.87 -4.74
CA GLU A 212 21.38 -17.01 -3.34
C GLU A 212 19.96 -16.52 -3.06
N ILE A 213 19.23 -17.24 -2.19
CA ILE A 213 17.93 -16.80 -1.66
C ILE A 213 18.12 -15.47 -0.95
N GLY A 214 17.33 -14.46 -1.33
CA GLY A 214 17.34 -13.16 -0.67
C GLY A 214 16.71 -13.27 0.73
N TYR A 215 17.38 -12.74 1.74
CA TYR A 215 16.79 -12.59 3.07
C TYR A 215 17.29 -11.32 3.75
N GLY A 216 16.44 -10.76 4.61
CA GLY A 216 16.69 -9.53 5.35
C GLY A 216 16.30 -9.66 6.81
N LEU A 217 17.04 -8.96 7.67
CA LEU A 217 16.72 -8.79 9.09
C LEU A 217 16.66 -7.30 9.39
N GLU A 218 15.60 -6.89 10.07
CA GLU A 218 15.39 -5.51 10.50
C GLU A 218 15.09 -5.48 12.00
N VAL A 219 15.57 -4.44 12.68
CA VAL A 219 15.18 -4.08 14.05
C VAL A 219 14.83 -2.60 14.06
N PHE A 220 13.68 -2.25 14.64
CA PHE A 220 13.17 -0.90 14.65
C PHE A 220 12.58 -0.50 16.00
N LEU A 221 12.59 0.80 16.29
CA LEU A 221 11.93 1.39 17.46
C LEU A 221 10.57 1.94 17.04
N ARG A 222 9.51 1.57 17.77
CA ARG A 222 8.15 2.11 17.59
C ARG A 222 7.83 3.11 18.69
N ILE A 223 7.29 4.26 18.30
CA ILE A 223 6.72 5.26 19.22
C ILE A 223 5.34 5.65 18.69
N ARG A 224 4.28 5.43 19.47
CA ARG A 224 2.91 5.80 19.10
C ARG A 224 2.12 6.33 20.30
N PRO A 225 1.07 7.15 20.08
CA PRO A 225 0.11 7.43 21.13
C PRO A 225 -0.51 6.13 21.65
N SER A 226 -0.67 6.01 22.97
CA SER A 226 -1.38 4.87 23.54
C SER A 226 -2.84 4.85 23.06
N LEU A 227 -3.41 3.65 22.92
CA LEU A 227 -4.84 3.49 22.70
C LEU A 227 -5.64 4.30 23.73
N HIS A 228 -6.42 5.27 23.26
CA HIS A 228 -7.30 6.06 24.13
C HIS A 228 -8.36 5.13 24.73
N ARG A 229 -8.30 4.91 26.05
CA ARG A 229 -9.41 4.32 26.79
C ARG A 229 -10.58 5.31 26.75
N HIS A 230 -11.54 5.10 25.85
CA HIS A 230 -12.88 5.64 26.07
C HIS A 230 -13.42 4.98 27.35
N HIS A 231 -13.39 5.72 28.47
CA HIS A 231 -14.14 5.36 29.65
C HIS A 231 -15.60 5.11 29.22
N ALA A 232 -16.13 3.94 29.56
CA ALA A 232 -17.54 3.66 29.50
C ALA A 232 -18.28 4.61 30.47
N MET A 233 -18.59 5.82 30.02
CA MET A 233 -19.65 6.64 30.60
C MET A 233 -20.96 6.31 29.89
N ALA A 234 -21.41 5.06 30.03
CA ALA A 234 -22.76 4.64 29.65
C ALA A 234 -23.58 4.10 30.83
N ASP A 235 -23.04 4.11 32.06
CA ASP A 235 -23.73 3.67 33.28
C ASP A 235 -24.06 4.80 34.27
N ALA A 236 -24.07 6.05 33.80
CA ALA A 236 -24.49 7.20 34.60
C ALA A 236 -25.57 8.02 33.90
N MET A 237 -26.67 7.37 33.52
CA MET A 237 -27.98 8.02 33.48
C MET A 237 -29.07 6.94 33.48
N LYS A 238 -29.59 6.73 34.70
CA LYS A 238 -30.95 6.22 34.92
C LYS A 238 -31.97 7.20 34.36
#